data_AF-A0A2G9RPB9-F1
#
_entry.id   AF-A0A2G9RPB9-F1
#
_cell.length_a   1.000
_cell.length_b   1.000
_cell.length_c   1.000
_cell.angle_alpha   90.00
_cell.angle_beta   90.00
_cell.angle_gamma   90.00
#
_symmetry.space_group_name_H-M   'P 1'
#
loop_
_entity.id
_entity.type
_entity.pdbx_description
1 polymer ?
#
loop_
_entity_poly.entity_id
_entity_poly.type
_entity_poly.pdbx_seq_one_letter_code
_entity_poly.pdbx_strand_id
1 'polypeptide(L)'
;MLKIGLGRKGVKMPCIEVVKCMKTDIPCSILGISRGPSPVILGSQESLPVAAAFTEYVHAVFEDGELEGSGMRISGELTMSFPGGILRVFGGSTPPPVLSFRLVHTSDVEHFIPNSDLLYSDLSQSDHSCKDFWLNMPRLTCHLQNLAEQHTAPYYNVVLLKYQVRHSSCSVTLSSF
;
A
#
# COMPACT_ATOMS: atom_id res chain seq x y z
N MET A 1 24.35 25.58 9.15
CA MET A 1 23.23 24.88 9.82
C MET A 1 21.98 25.15 9.00
N LEU A 2 21.64 24.26 8.06
CA LEU A 2 20.53 24.49 7.13
C LEU A 2 19.22 24.10 7.83
N LYS A 3 18.40 25.10 8.13
CA LYS A 3 17.09 24.91 8.75
C LYS A 3 16.05 24.89 7.63
N ILE A 4 15.68 23.70 7.17
CA ILE A 4 14.64 23.50 6.16
C ILE A 4 13.29 23.76 6.85
N GLY A 5 12.82 25.00 6.77
CA GLY A 5 11.46 25.35 7.19
C GLY A 5 10.48 24.93 6.08
N LEU A 6 9.61 23.96 6.36
CA LEU A 6 8.46 23.68 5.49
C LEU A 6 7.52 24.90 5.53
N GLY A 7 7.74 25.84 4.60
CA GLY A 7 6.83 26.94 4.32
C GLY A 7 5.48 26.42 3.83
N ARG A 8 4.39 27.03 4.30
CA ARG A 8 3.01 26.65 4.02
C ARG A 8 2.61 26.94 2.56
N LYS A 9 3.15 26.17 1.61
CA LYS A 9 2.48 25.82 0.36
C LYS A 9 2.74 24.33 0.18
N GLY A 10 1.68 23.54 0.40
CA GLY A 10 1.77 22.09 0.44
C GLY A 10 2.47 21.59 -0.80
N VAL A 11 3.59 20.88 -0.60
CA VAL A 11 4.12 19.97 -1.60
C VAL A 11 2.97 19.01 -1.89
N LYS A 12 2.34 19.15 -3.06
CA LYS A 12 1.36 18.17 -3.51
C LYS A 12 2.16 16.93 -3.87
N MET A 13 2.34 16.07 -2.88
CA MET A 13 2.93 14.75 -3.06
C MET A 13 2.12 14.03 -4.15
N PRO A 14 2.75 13.25 -5.05
CA PRO A 14 2.04 12.42 -6.00
C PRO A 14 1.34 11.31 -5.22
N CYS A 15 0.20 11.62 -4.60
CA CYS A 15 -0.52 10.70 -3.74
C CYS A 15 -1.11 9.57 -4.59
N ILE A 16 -0.29 8.55 -4.83
CA ILE A 16 -0.78 7.23 -5.18
C ILE A 16 -1.71 6.84 -4.04
N GLU A 17 -2.98 6.65 -4.37
CA GLU A 17 -3.98 6.25 -3.40
C GLU A 17 -4.27 4.76 -3.62
N VAL A 18 -4.38 3.99 -2.53
CA VAL A 18 -4.93 2.64 -2.61
C VAL A 18 -6.44 2.77 -2.63
N VAL A 19 -7.02 2.64 -3.81
CA VAL A 19 -8.48 2.57 -3.93
C VAL A 19 -8.85 1.12 -3.71
N LYS A 20 -9.17 0.82 -2.44
CA LYS A 20 -9.91 -0.37 -1.99
C LYS A 20 -9.12 -1.69 -2.00
N CYS A 21 -8.91 -2.26 -0.82
CA CYS A 21 -8.59 -3.67 -0.67
C CYS A 21 -9.89 -4.46 -0.89
N MET A 22 -10.10 -4.97 -2.10
CA MET A 22 -11.30 -5.76 -2.40
C MET A 22 -11.08 -7.19 -1.93
N LYS A 23 -11.81 -7.59 -0.89
CA LYS A 23 -12.11 -8.99 -0.62
C LYS A 23 -13.28 -9.36 -1.52
N THR A 24 -13.18 -10.46 -2.25
CA THR A 24 -14.32 -11.00 -3.00
C THR A 24 -15.42 -11.38 -2.02
N ASP A 25 -16.56 -10.67 -2.06
CA ASP A 25 -17.74 -10.97 -1.26
C ASP A 25 -18.25 -12.38 -1.63
N ILE A 26 -18.19 -13.31 -0.68
CA ILE A 26 -18.87 -14.61 -0.80
C ILE A 26 -20.27 -14.40 -0.20
N PRO A 27 -21.37 -14.63 -0.97
CA PRO A 27 -22.71 -14.50 -0.42
C PRO A 27 -22.94 -15.66 0.56
N CYS A 28 -22.82 -15.39 1.86
CA CYS A 28 -23.26 -16.34 2.88
C CYS A 28 -24.77 -16.20 3.04
N SER A 29 -25.53 -17.09 2.41
CA SER A 29 -26.96 -17.24 2.64
C SER A 29 -27.20 -17.70 4.08
N ILE A 30 -27.38 -16.77 5.01
CA ILE A 30 -27.74 -17.06 6.39
C ILE A 30 -29.27 -17.08 6.49
N LEU A 31 -29.80 -18.29 6.65
CA LEU A 31 -31.15 -18.52 7.15
C LEU A 31 -31.32 -17.75 8.46
N GLY A 32 -32.22 -16.77 8.45
CA GLY A 32 -32.51 -15.94 9.60
C GLY A 32 -33.19 -16.73 10.72
N ILE A 33 -32.65 -16.64 11.93
CA ILE A 33 -33.42 -16.84 13.16
C ILE A 33 -32.93 -15.92 14.28
N SER A 34 -33.91 -15.19 14.83
CA SER A 34 -34.07 -14.72 16.22
C SER A 34 -33.21 -13.58 16.80
N ARG A 35 -33.82 -12.39 16.73
CA ARG A 35 -34.22 -11.52 17.86
C ARG A 35 -33.49 -11.69 19.21
N GLY A 36 -32.57 -10.75 19.48
CA GLY A 36 -32.05 -10.33 20.78
C GLY A 36 -30.96 -9.26 20.56
N PRO A 37 -30.72 -8.30 21.48
CA PRO A 37 -29.60 -7.36 21.36
C PRO A 37 -28.32 -8.12 21.71
N SER A 38 -27.77 -8.84 20.73
CA SER A 38 -26.60 -9.70 20.98
C SER A 38 -25.30 -8.87 21.11
N PRO A 39 -24.40 -9.28 22.02
CA PRO A 39 -23.11 -8.63 22.26
C PRO A 39 -22.23 -8.72 21.01
N VAL A 40 -21.33 -7.76 20.84
CA VAL A 40 -20.36 -7.66 19.72
C VAL A 40 -19.85 -9.04 19.31
N ILE A 41 -20.34 -9.51 18.15
CA ILE A 41 -20.04 -10.84 17.63
C ILE A 41 -18.60 -10.83 17.12
N LEU A 42 -17.70 -11.40 17.92
CA LEU A 42 -16.31 -11.70 17.57
C LEU A 42 -16.23 -12.94 16.65
N GLY A 43 -17.09 -13.03 15.63
CA GLY A 43 -17.36 -14.27 14.90
C GLY A 43 -17.56 -14.19 13.38
N SER A 44 -17.76 -13.00 12.80
CA SER A 44 -17.89 -12.84 11.35
C SER A 44 -17.43 -11.44 10.92
N GLN A 45 -16.13 -11.19 10.94
CA GLN A 45 -15.59 -9.99 10.29
C GLN A 45 -15.65 -10.23 8.76
N GLU A 46 -16.72 -9.74 8.14
CA GLU A 46 -16.93 -9.76 6.68
C GLU A 46 -15.81 -9.01 5.93
N SER A 47 -15.09 -8.09 6.59
CA SER A 47 -13.91 -7.42 6.06
C SER A 47 -12.62 -7.87 6.75
N LEU A 48 -11.55 -8.11 5.99
CA LEU A 48 -10.23 -8.37 6.54
C LEU A 48 -9.59 -7.03 6.96
N PRO A 49 -9.29 -6.79 8.26
CA PRO A 49 -8.74 -5.52 8.69
C PRO A 49 -7.25 -5.49 8.35
N VAL A 50 -6.93 -4.93 7.19
CA VAL A 50 -5.57 -4.74 6.70
C VAL A 50 -5.36 -3.24 6.50
N ALA A 51 -4.22 -2.72 6.96
CA ALA A 51 -3.84 -1.33 6.73
C ALA A 51 -2.78 -1.25 5.62
N ALA A 52 -2.74 -0.12 4.93
CA ALA A 52 -1.72 0.17 3.92
C ALA A 52 -1.11 1.54 4.20
N ALA A 53 0.18 1.69 3.93
CA ALA A 53 0.92 2.92 4.10
C ALA A 53 1.84 3.15 2.91
N PHE A 54 1.85 4.38 2.41
CA PHE A 54 2.86 4.86 1.48
C PHE A 54 3.92 5.63 2.25
N THR A 55 5.18 5.26 2.01
CA THR A 55 6.32 6.01 2.50
C THR A 55 7.08 6.56 1.31
N GLU A 56 7.17 7.88 1.20
CA GLU A 56 7.86 8.58 0.12
C GLU A 56 9.13 9.26 0.63
N TYR A 57 10.16 9.23 -0.20
CA TYR A 57 11.48 9.79 0.02
C TYR A 57 11.82 10.75 -1.10
N VAL A 58 12.17 11.98 -0.73
CA VAL A 58 12.61 13.01 -1.66
C VAL A 58 14.11 13.19 -1.51
N HIS A 59 14.85 12.88 -2.57
CA HIS A 59 16.27 13.15 -2.70
C HIS A 59 16.44 14.38 -3.58
N ALA A 60 17.11 15.41 -3.10
CA ALA A 60 17.42 16.61 -3.88
C ALA A 60 18.88 16.98 -3.66
N VAL A 61 19.60 17.20 -4.77
CA VAL A 61 20.98 17.70 -4.78
C VAL A 61 20.97 19.07 -5.43
N PHE A 62 21.49 20.07 -4.72
CA PHE A 62 21.59 21.44 -5.21
C PHE A 62 23.05 21.73 -5.53
N GLU A 63 23.35 21.98 -6.80
CA GLU A 63 24.67 22.41 -7.24
C GLU A 63 24.65 23.93 -7.41
N ASP A 64 25.64 24.62 -6.84
CA ASP A 64 25.89 26.07 -6.96
C ASP A 64 24.72 27.04 -6.68
N GLY A 65 23.72 26.63 -5.89
CA GLY A 65 22.61 27.49 -5.50
C GLY A 65 21.58 27.77 -6.61
N GLU A 66 21.77 27.17 -7.78
CA GLU A 66 20.80 27.18 -8.87
C GLU A 66 19.90 25.93 -8.78
N LEU A 67 18.60 26.11 -8.98
CA LEU A 67 17.62 25.03 -8.98
C LEU A 67 17.56 24.30 -10.34
N GLU A 68 18.02 25.00 -11.40
CA GLU A 68 18.15 24.54 -12.78
C GLU A 68 19.30 23.54 -12.87
N GLY A 69 18.98 22.24 -12.79
CA GLY A 69 19.97 21.15 -12.79
C GLY A 69 19.97 20.32 -11.51
N SER A 70 19.17 20.70 -10.51
CA SER A 70 19.02 19.90 -9.29
C SER A 70 18.46 18.51 -9.62
N GLY A 71 19.26 17.46 -9.34
CA GLY A 71 18.86 16.07 -9.54
C GLY A 71 17.86 15.65 -8.47
N MET A 72 16.60 16.09 -8.58
CA MET A 72 15.55 15.66 -7.65
C MET A 72 15.00 14.29 -8.06
N ARG A 73 15.02 13.35 -7.11
CA ARG A 73 14.49 12.00 -7.27
C ARG A 73 13.51 11.70 -6.14
N ILE A 74 12.30 11.30 -6.51
CA ILE A 74 11.30 10.83 -5.57
C ILE A 74 11.19 9.32 -5.72
N SER A 75 11.33 8.61 -4.60
CA SER A 75 11.09 7.17 -4.52
C SER A 75 10.12 6.88 -3.39
N GLY A 76 9.29 5.87 -3.53
CA GLY A 76 8.40 5.45 -2.46
C GLY A 76 8.23 3.95 -2.38
N GLU A 77 7.61 3.51 -1.29
CA GLU A 77 7.22 2.13 -1.07
C GLU A 77 5.82 2.03 -0.49
N LEU A 78 5.13 0.97 -0.88
CA LEU A 78 3.84 0.57 -0.33
C LEU A 78 4.06 -0.59 0.64
N THR A 79 3.70 -0.35 1.90
CA THR A 79 3.69 -1.36 2.96
C THR A 79 2.26 -1.71 3.34
N MET A 80 1.99 -2.98 3.52
CA MET A 80 0.71 -3.49 4.00
C MET A 80 0.90 -4.15 5.37
N SER A 81 0.07 -3.76 6.34
CA SER A 81 0.14 -4.22 7.73
C SER A 81 -1.00 -5.21 8.01
N PHE A 82 -0.63 -6.41 8.40
CA PHE A 82 -1.56 -7.49 8.74
C PHE A 82 -1.60 -7.72 10.25
N PRO A 83 -2.78 -7.85 10.88
CA PRO A 83 -2.88 -8.12 12.31
C PRO A 83 -2.32 -9.50 12.67
N GLY A 84 -1.81 -9.68 13.88
CA GLY A 84 -1.18 -10.94 14.31
C GLY A 84 -2.08 -12.18 14.22
N GLY A 85 -3.41 -11.99 14.29
CA GLY A 85 -4.40 -13.06 14.16
C GLY A 85 -4.79 -13.44 12.71
N ILE A 86 -4.20 -12.80 11.70
CA ILE A 86 -4.61 -12.91 10.30
C ILE A 86 -4.56 -14.34 9.74
N LEU A 87 -3.58 -15.13 10.17
CA LEU A 87 -3.37 -16.50 9.69
C LEU A 87 -4.57 -17.42 9.98
N ARG A 88 -5.31 -17.15 11.07
CA ARG A 88 -6.54 -17.88 11.40
C ARG A 88 -7.65 -17.61 10.39
N VAL A 89 -7.68 -16.41 9.82
CA VAL A 89 -8.66 -16.03 8.79
C VAL A 89 -8.32 -16.71 7.47
N PHE A 90 -7.04 -16.73 7.07
CA PHE A 90 -6.61 -17.38 5.83
C PHE A 90 -6.75 -18.90 5.85
N GLY A 91 -6.50 -19.54 7.00
CA GLY A 91 -6.66 -20.99 7.15
C GLY A 91 -8.10 -21.47 7.37
N GLY A 92 -9.00 -20.59 7.83
CA GLY A 92 -10.36 -20.95 8.23
C GLY A 92 -11.43 -20.82 7.12
N SER A 93 -11.09 -20.23 5.98
CA SER A 93 -12.04 -19.97 4.87
C SER A 93 -11.75 -20.86 3.66
N THR A 94 -12.78 -21.55 3.17
CA THR A 94 -12.74 -22.30 1.90
C THR A 94 -13.84 -21.79 0.95
N PRO A 95 -13.48 -21.31 -0.27
CA PRO A 95 -12.13 -21.05 -0.77
C PRO A 95 -11.41 -19.92 -0.01
N PRO A 96 -10.06 -19.87 -0.03
CA PRO A 96 -9.29 -18.81 0.61
C PRO A 96 -9.62 -17.43 0.00
N PRO A 97 -9.67 -16.35 0.80
CA PRO A 97 -9.93 -15.02 0.29
C PRO A 97 -8.78 -14.58 -0.60
N VAL A 98 -9.10 -13.93 -1.72
CA VAL A 98 -8.11 -13.25 -2.55
C VAL A 98 -8.05 -11.79 -2.12
N LEU A 99 -6.82 -11.29 -1.93
CA LEU A 99 -6.58 -9.87 -1.68
C LEU A 99 -6.07 -9.22 -2.95
N SER A 100 -6.60 -8.04 -3.25
CA SER A 100 -6.21 -7.24 -4.39
C SER A 100 -6.30 -5.77 -4.03
N PHE A 101 -5.50 -4.95 -4.71
CA PHE A 101 -5.53 -3.50 -4.57
C PHE A 101 -5.27 -2.82 -5.90
N ARG A 102 -5.86 -1.64 -6.05
CA ARG A 102 -5.61 -0.75 -7.17
C ARG A 102 -4.85 0.48 -6.70
N LEU A 103 -3.77 0.79 -7.39
CA LEU A 103 -3.10 2.07 -7.32
C LEU A 103 -3.76 3.01 -8.32
N VAL A 104 -4.05 4.24 -7.90
CA VAL A 104 -4.52 5.32 -8.79
C VAL A 104 -3.54 6.48 -8.75
N HIS A 105 -3.68 7.43 -9.68
CA HIS A 105 -2.75 8.56 -9.86
C HIS A 105 -1.32 8.12 -10.15
N THR A 106 -1.16 7.02 -10.90
CA THR A 106 0.16 6.45 -11.23
C THR A 106 0.81 7.07 -12.46
N SER A 107 0.21 8.10 -13.07
CA SER A 107 0.66 8.68 -14.34
C SER A 107 2.09 9.22 -14.29
N ASP A 108 2.49 9.74 -13.14
CA ASP A 108 3.83 10.29 -12.94
C ASP A 108 4.84 9.24 -12.47
N VAL A 109 4.41 7.99 -12.23
CA VAL A 109 5.31 6.91 -11.80
C VAL A 109 6.05 6.34 -13.02
N GLU A 110 7.38 6.44 -12.99
CA GLU A 110 8.25 5.96 -14.06
C GLU A 110 8.53 4.46 -13.94
N HIS A 111 8.80 4.01 -12.72
CA HIS A 111 9.23 2.64 -12.46
C HIS A 111 8.47 2.06 -11.28
N PHE A 112 7.87 0.89 -11.51
CA PHE A 112 7.31 0.03 -10.48
C PHE A 112 8.21 -1.19 -10.30
N ILE A 113 8.48 -1.55 -9.05
CA ILE A 113 9.27 -2.71 -8.66
C ILE A 113 8.43 -3.54 -7.67
N PRO A 114 7.49 -4.37 -8.16
CA PRO A 114 6.65 -5.21 -7.32
C PRO A 114 7.46 -6.34 -6.70
N ASN A 115 7.06 -6.77 -5.50
CA ASN A 115 7.56 -8.02 -4.93
C ASN A 115 6.95 -9.20 -5.70
N SER A 116 7.71 -9.76 -6.65
CA SER A 116 7.26 -10.83 -7.55
C SER A 116 6.88 -12.14 -6.85
N ASP A 117 7.34 -12.36 -5.62
CA ASP A 117 6.93 -13.53 -4.84
C ASP A 117 5.54 -13.35 -4.24
N LEU A 118 5.17 -12.10 -3.92
CA LEU A 118 3.94 -11.76 -3.21
C LEU A 118 2.86 -11.15 -4.08
N LEU A 119 3.21 -10.60 -5.25
CA LEU A 119 2.28 -9.89 -6.12
C LEU A 119 2.21 -10.48 -7.54
N TYR A 120 0.99 -10.51 -8.05
CA TYR A 120 0.67 -10.58 -9.46
C TYR A 120 0.22 -9.19 -9.96
N SER A 121 0.48 -8.91 -11.22
CA SER A 121 0.07 -7.68 -11.91
C SER A 121 -0.52 -8.01 -13.28
N ASP A 122 -1.47 -7.20 -13.74
CA ASP A 122 -2.00 -7.34 -15.10
C ASP A 122 -1.02 -6.77 -16.13
N LEU A 123 -0.40 -7.65 -16.92
CA LEU A 123 0.54 -7.28 -17.98
C LEU A 123 -0.15 -6.68 -19.21
N SER A 124 -1.47 -6.85 -19.34
CA SER A 124 -2.25 -6.30 -20.45
C SER A 124 -2.74 -4.87 -20.21
N GLN A 125 -2.55 -4.35 -18.99
CA GLN A 125 -3.03 -3.03 -18.59
C GLN A 125 -2.26 -1.92 -19.32
N SER A 126 -2.98 -1.14 -20.13
CA SER A 126 -2.46 0.00 -20.89
C SER A 126 -2.76 1.36 -20.25
N ASP A 127 -3.64 1.41 -19.25
CA ASP A 127 -3.91 2.65 -18.51
C ASP A 127 -2.70 3.02 -17.65
N HIS A 128 -2.16 4.22 -17.88
CA HIS A 128 -1.02 4.75 -17.13
C HIS A 128 -1.44 5.39 -15.80
N SER A 129 -2.73 5.70 -15.62
CA SER A 129 -3.26 6.40 -14.45
C SER A 129 -3.62 5.48 -13.28
N CYS A 130 -3.72 4.17 -13.53
CA CYS A 130 -3.93 3.17 -12.49
C CYS A 130 -3.15 1.87 -12.73
N LYS A 131 -2.94 1.09 -11.66
CA LYS A 131 -2.39 -0.26 -11.73
C LYS A 131 -3.05 -1.22 -10.75
N ASP A 132 -3.43 -2.40 -11.24
CA ASP A 132 -4.05 -3.45 -10.44
C ASP A 132 -3.05 -4.53 -10.02
N PHE A 133 -3.14 -4.93 -8.75
CA PHE A 133 -2.30 -5.98 -8.15
C PHE A 133 -3.14 -6.97 -7.36
N TRP A 134 -2.74 -8.24 -7.42
CA TRP A 134 -3.32 -9.33 -6.63
C TRP A 134 -2.23 -9.97 -5.78
N LEU A 135 -2.54 -10.27 -4.53
CA LEU A 135 -1.59 -10.94 -3.66
C LEU A 135 -1.59 -12.45 -3.92
N ASN A 136 -0.39 -13.03 -3.99
CA ASN A 136 -0.19 -14.46 -3.97
C ASN A 136 -0.45 -15.00 -2.56
N MET A 137 -1.71 -15.35 -2.28
CA MET A 137 -2.17 -15.75 -0.95
C MET A 137 -1.38 -16.93 -0.35
N PRO A 138 -1.01 -17.99 -1.10
CA PRO A 138 -0.11 -19.04 -0.59
C PRO A 138 1.25 -18.51 -0.13
N ARG A 139 1.92 -17.68 -0.93
CA ARG A 139 3.24 -17.12 -0.59
C ARG A 139 3.16 -16.13 0.57
N LEU A 140 2.12 -15.29 0.60
CA LEU A 140 1.85 -14.36 1.70
C LEU A 140 1.62 -15.11 3.02
N THR A 141 0.82 -16.18 3.00
CA THR A 141 0.50 -16.97 4.20
C THR A 141 1.77 -17.60 4.78
N CYS A 142 2.59 -18.21 3.93
CA CYS A 142 3.89 -18.76 4.35
C CYS A 142 4.83 -17.67 4.89
N HIS A 143 4.90 -16.50 4.24
CA HIS A 143 5.72 -15.39 4.71
C HIS A 143 5.29 -14.89 6.10
N LEU A 144 3.99 -14.70 6.32
CA LEU A 144 3.44 -14.27 7.61
C LEU A 144 3.60 -15.34 8.71
N GLN A 145 3.51 -16.62 8.35
CA GLN A 145 3.82 -17.73 9.28
C GLN A 145 5.28 -17.64 9.75
N ASN A 146 6.23 -17.50 8.82
CA ASN A 146 7.65 -17.39 9.16
C ASN A 146 7.93 -16.17 10.06
N LEU A 147 7.28 -15.03 9.81
CA LEU A 147 7.40 -13.85 10.67
C LEU A 147 6.87 -14.12 12.08
N ALA A 148 5.72 -14.79 12.19
CA ALA A 148 5.09 -15.13 13.47
C ALA A 148 5.90 -16.15 14.29
N GLU A 149 6.58 -17.07 13.62
CA GLU A 149 7.50 -18.03 14.24
C GLU A 149 8.76 -17.34 14.78
N GLN A 150 9.26 -16.32 14.09
CA GLN A 150 10.42 -15.54 14.54
C GLN A 150 10.08 -14.62 15.72
N HIS A 151 8.96 -13.91 15.66
CA HIS A 151 8.53 -13.00 16.71
C HIS A 151 7.02 -12.79 16.69
N THR A 152 6.39 -12.87 17.87
CA THR A 152 4.98 -12.53 18.02
C THR A 152 4.79 -11.02 18.02
N ALA A 153 4.06 -10.50 17.05
CA ALA A 153 3.74 -9.07 16.95
C ALA A 153 2.22 -8.83 16.82
N PRO A 154 1.70 -7.68 17.27
CA PRO A 154 0.31 -7.30 17.03
C PRO A 154 0.05 -7.03 15.54
N TYR A 155 1.09 -6.65 14.78
CA TYR A 155 1.03 -6.42 13.34
C TYR A 155 2.31 -6.88 12.66
N TYR A 156 2.18 -7.45 11.46
CA TYR A 156 3.26 -7.79 10.55
C TYR A 156 3.22 -6.84 9.35
N ASN A 157 4.30 -6.11 9.13
CA ASN A 157 4.44 -5.16 8.03
C ASN A 157 5.14 -5.84 6.85
N VAL A 158 4.51 -5.80 5.68
CA VAL A 158 5.02 -6.43 4.46
C VAL A 158 5.14 -5.37 3.37
N VAL A 159 6.37 -5.13 2.90
CA VAL A 159 6.62 -4.25 1.76
C VAL A 159 6.22 -4.98 0.49
N LEU A 160 5.23 -4.44 -0.22
CA LEU A 160 4.64 -5.07 -1.41
C LEU A 160 5.24 -4.53 -2.72
N LEU A 161 5.53 -3.24 -2.76
CA LEU A 161 5.89 -2.56 -4.00
C LEU A 161 6.79 -1.37 -3.69
N LYS A 162 7.80 -1.16 -4.53
CA LYS A 162 8.58 0.09 -4.58
C LYS A 162 8.30 0.80 -5.89
N TYR A 163 8.39 2.12 -5.87
CA TYR A 163 8.20 2.94 -7.06
C TYR A 163 9.11 4.15 -7.11
N GLN A 164 9.31 4.68 -8.31
CA GLN A 164 10.05 5.91 -8.56
C GLN A 164 9.23 6.82 -9.47
N VAL A 165 9.10 8.08 -9.08
CA VAL A 165 8.29 9.08 -9.78
C VAL A 165 9.18 9.86 -10.73
N ARG A 166 8.68 10.06 -11.96
CA ARG A 166 9.33 10.86 -12.99
C ARG A 166 9.29 12.33 -12.60
N HIS A 167 10.37 13.04 -12.90
CA HIS A 167 10.46 14.47 -12.66
C HIS A 167 9.65 15.25 -13.72
N SER A 168 8.38 15.50 -13.47
CA SER A 168 7.63 16.51 -14.23
C SER A 168 7.97 17.89 -13.65
N SER A 169 9.04 18.51 -14.15
CA SER A 169 9.44 19.91 -13.90
C SER A 169 8.97 20.45 -12.55
N CYS A 170 9.43 19.85 -11.46
CA CYS A 170 9.01 20.25 -10.14
C CYS A 170 9.63 21.62 -9.84
N SER A 171 8.88 22.70 -10.06
CA SER A 171 9.30 24.04 -9.68
C SER A 171 9.22 24.15 -8.15
N VAL A 172 10.26 23.71 -7.46
CA VAL A 172 10.41 23.99 -6.02
C VAL A 172 10.68 25.48 -5.89
N THR A 173 9.64 26.27 -5.64
CA THR A 173 9.81 27.70 -5.40
C THR A 173 10.40 27.88 -3.99
N LEU A 174 11.72 28.06 -3.91
CA LEU A 174 12.39 28.53 -2.70
C LEU A 174 11.95 29.98 -2.48
N SER A 175 10.93 30.20 -1.65
CA SER A 175 10.64 31.55 -1.16
C SER A 175 11.69 31.91 -0.12
N SER A 176 12.64 32.76 -0.49
CA SER A 176 13.54 33.42 0.45
C SER A 176 12.72 34.24 1.46
N PHE A 177 13.00 34.11 2.76
CA PHE A 177 12.52 35.03 3.80
C PHE A 177 13.50 36.18 3.96
#